data_AF-A0A963C1I6-F1
#
_entry.id   AF-A0A963C1I6-F1
#
_cell.length_a   1.000
_cell.length_b   1.000
_cell.length_c   1.000
_cell.angle_alpha   90.00
_cell.angle_beta   90.00
_cell.angle_gamma   90.00
#
_symmetry.space_group_name_H-M   'P 1'
#
loop_
_entity.id
_entity.type
_entity.pdbx_description
1 polymer ?
#
loop_
_entity_poly.entity_id
_entity_poly.type
_entity_poly.pdbx_seq_one_letter_code
_entity_poly.pdbx_strand_id
1 'polypeptide(L)'
;MRKEYGKVLRKACDEGMAAAGMGWERQALKSLWLMPGERAYARRLSDSLTGWCVLSPHAERDSFTIDIGWSRLGRFPELGMRPSALVAEVDFGRDECWVRLGELATGEDICWEVGTGVARSMADLQAMVTPLDAATARARVLPCVEGALAALQAHGEAFLAEAARHGAE
;
A
#
# COMPACT_ATOMS: atom_id res chain seq x y z
N MET A 1 -2.33 -13.64 -5.15
CA MET A 1 -1.54 -13.10 -6.28
C MET A 1 -0.55 -14.14 -6.77
N ARG A 2 -0.47 -14.33 -8.08
CA ARG A 2 0.54 -15.20 -8.70
C ARG A 2 1.97 -14.79 -8.32
N LYS A 3 2.85 -15.79 -8.18
CA LYS A 3 4.24 -15.61 -7.71
C LYS A 3 5.02 -14.56 -8.49
N GLU A 4 4.96 -14.61 -9.83
CA GLU A 4 5.69 -13.66 -10.67
C GLU A 4 5.15 -12.24 -10.57
N TYR A 5 3.83 -12.03 -10.49
CA TYR A 5 3.27 -10.72 -10.18
C TYR A 5 3.76 -10.21 -8.83
N GLY A 6 3.70 -11.03 -7.77
CA GLY A 6 4.14 -10.59 -6.44
C GLY A 6 5.63 -10.23 -6.40
N LYS A 7 6.47 -10.95 -7.15
CA LYS A 7 7.90 -10.63 -7.27
C LYS A 7 8.12 -9.29 -7.98
N VAL A 8 7.48 -9.09 -9.12
CA VAL A 8 7.56 -7.84 -9.88
C VAL A 8 6.99 -6.67 -9.09
N LEU A 9 5.83 -6.85 -8.45
CA LEU A 9 5.14 -5.84 -7.66
C LEU A 9 6.03 -5.26 -6.56
N ARG A 10 6.60 -6.14 -5.72
CA ARG A 10 7.48 -5.69 -4.63
C ARG A 10 8.70 -4.94 -5.17
N LYS A 11 9.32 -5.46 -6.23
CA LYS A 11 10.49 -4.83 -6.86
C LYS A 11 10.13 -3.45 -7.42
N ALA A 12 9.07 -3.36 -8.21
CA ALA A 12 8.62 -2.12 -8.83
C ALA A 12 8.20 -1.07 -7.79
N CYS A 13 7.55 -1.48 -6.71
CA CYS A 13 7.20 -0.57 -5.62
C CYS A 13 8.44 -0.08 -4.86
N ASP A 14 9.39 -0.97 -4.55
CA ASP A 14 10.67 -0.59 -3.93
C ASP A 14 11.44 0.43 -4.80
N GLU A 15 11.55 0.17 -6.10
CA GLU A 15 12.21 1.06 -7.06
C GLU A 15 11.45 2.39 -7.22
N GLY A 16 10.12 2.34 -7.33
CA GLY A 16 9.28 3.52 -7.51
C GLY A 16 9.25 4.43 -6.28
N MET A 17 9.18 3.86 -5.07
CA MET A 17 9.27 4.62 -3.81
C MET A 17 10.60 5.36 -3.69
N ALA A 18 11.71 4.69 -4.04
CA ALA A 18 13.03 5.30 -4.04
C ALA A 18 13.18 6.40 -5.11
N ALA A 19 12.63 6.17 -6.31
CA ALA A 19 12.73 7.10 -7.44
C ALA A 19 11.82 8.34 -7.31
N ALA A 20 10.68 8.23 -6.62
CA ALA A 20 9.70 9.31 -6.49
C ALA A 20 10.19 10.50 -5.66
N GLY A 21 11.30 10.37 -4.91
CA GLY A 21 11.87 11.48 -4.13
C GLY A 21 11.00 11.93 -2.95
N MET A 22 9.99 11.14 -2.57
CA MET A 22 9.05 11.46 -1.49
C MET A 22 9.62 11.21 -0.08
N GLY A 23 10.86 10.71 0.05
CA GLY A 23 11.50 10.44 1.33
C GLY A 23 11.02 9.17 2.04
N TRP A 24 10.35 8.26 1.32
CA TRP A 24 9.92 6.96 1.86
C TRP A 24 11.11 5.99 1.96
N GLU A 25 11.32 5.44 3.15
CA GLU A 25 12.38 4.47 3.41
C GLU A 25 11.79 3.11 3.72
N ARG A 26 12.27 2.08 3.02
CA ARG A 26 11.84 0.71 3.26
C ARG A 26 12.30 0.20 4.63
N GLN A 27 11.36 -0.34 5.39
CA GLN A 27 11.61 -0.87 6.73
C GLN A 27 11.61 -2.40 6.73
N ALA A 28 12.64 -2.99 7.33
CA ALA A 28 12.76 -4.43 7.54
C ALA A 28 12.22 -4.81 8.94
N LEU A 29 10.90 -4.76 9.10
CA LEU A 29 10.25 -4.99 10.38
C LEU A 29 10.00 -6.48 10.65
N LYS A 30 10.14 -6.89 11.91
CA LYS A 30 9.57 -8.12 12.45
C LYS A 30 8.38 -7.72 13.33
N SER A 31 7.19 -7.67 12.75
CA SER A 31 5.96 -7.28 13.43
C SER A 31 4.88 -8.34 13.22
N LEU A 32 4.11 -8.63 14.27
CA LEU A 32 2.90 -9.47 14.16
C LEU A 32 1.82 -8.79 13.29
N TRP A 33 1.94 -7.48 13.10
CA TRP A 33 1.04 -6.64 12.32
C TRP A 33 1.48 -6.45 10.86
N LEU A 34 2.54 -7.15 10.42
CA LEU A 34 3.00 -7.14 9.04
C LEU A 34 2.97 -8.56 8.48
N MET A 35 2.12 -8.78 7.47
CA MET A 35 1.87 -10.10 6.92
C MET A 35 3.01 -10.54 5.97
N PRO A 36 3.23 -11.86 5.80
CA PRO A 36 4.20 -12.35 4.84
C PRO A 36 3.95 -11.83 3.43
N GLY A 37 4.98 -11.22 2.83
CA GLY A 37 4.92 -10.68 1.46
C GLY A 37 4.56 -9.20 1.39
N GLU A 38 4.20 -8.56 2.50
CA GLU A 38 4.03 -7.11 2.58
C GLU A 38 5.37 -6.37 2.55
N ARG A 39 5.30 -5.07 2.24
CA ARG A 39 6.42 -4.13 2.37
C ARG A 39 5.96 -2.92 3.16
N ALA A 40 6.67 -2.61 4.24
CA ALA A 40 6.47 -1.38 4.98
C ALA A 40 7.51 -0.34 4.57
N TYR A 41 7.05 0.90 4.44
CA TYR A 41 7.84 2.09 4.20
C TYR A 41 7.50 3.10 5.29
N ALA A 42 8.51 3.79 5.80
CA ALA A 42 8.35 4.84 6.79
C ALA A 42 8.90 6.16 6.27
N ARG A 43 8.34 7.25 6.76
CA ARG A 43 8.89 8.59 6.60
C ARG A 43 8.68 9.39 7.88
N ARG A 44 9.74 10.02 8.38
CA ARG A 44 9.64 10.98 9.47
C ARG A 44 8.92 12.24 8.97
N LEU A 45 7.82 12.62 9.62
CA LEU A 45 7.05 13.83 9.29
C LEU A 45 7.35 14.98 10.27
N SER A 46 7.62 14.63 11.53
CA SER A 46 8.07 15.54 12.58
C SER A 46 8.87 14.76 13.63
N ASP A 47 9.27 15.42 14.72
CA ASP A 47 9.96 14.72 15.81
C ASP A 47 9.10 13.68 16.55
N SER A 48 7.79 13.89 16.54
CA SER A 48 6.81 13.06 17.23
C SER A 48 5.90 12.30 16.28
N LEU A 49 6.10 12.37 14.95
CA LEU A 49 5.21 11.73 13.97
C LEU A 49 5.98 11.02 12.88
N THR A 50 5.70 9.73 12.72
CA THR A 50 6.19 8.91 11.61
C THR A 50 5.00 8.52 10.72
N GLY A 51 5.07 8.90 9.45
CA GLY A 51 4.18 8.40 8.41
C GLY A 51 4.59 6.99 7.99
N TRP A 52 3.59 6.16 7.71
CA TRP A 52 3.77 4.78 7.32
C TRP A 52 2.96 4.47 6.06
N CYS A 53 3.53 3.65 5.19
CA CYS A 53 2.90 3.15 3.98
C CYS A 53 3.18 1.65 3.87
N VAL A 54 2.15 0.85 3.61
CA VAL A 54 2.28 -0.60 3.50
C VAL A 54 1.71 -1.06 2.17
N LEU A 55 2.54 -1.71 1.37
CA LEU A 55 2.11 -2.49 0.23
C LEU A 55 1.65 -3.89 0.68
N SER A 56 0.42 -4.24 0.31
CA SER A 56 -0.22 -5.50 0.70
C SER A 56 -0.73 -6.27 -0.52
N PRO A 57 0.04 -7.24 -1.05
CA PRO A 57 -0.43 -8.12 -2.11
C PRO A 57 -1.55 -9.04 -1.60
N HIS A 58 -2.65 -9.15 -2.34
CA HIS A 58 -3.74 -10.05 -1.96
C HIS A 58 -3.30 -11.52 -2.10
N ALA A 59 -3.63 -12.36 -1.11
CA ALA A 59 -3.23 -13.77 -1.12
C ALA A 59 -3.86 -14.56 -2.29
N GLU A 60 -5.17 -14.38 -2.51
CA GLU A 60 -5.95 -15.16 -3.47
C GLU A 60 -6.16 -14.50 -4.84
N ARG A 61 -6.05 -13.17 -4.93
CA ARG A 61 -6.36 -12.41 -6.15
C ARG A 61 -5.10 -11.81 -6.75
N ASP A 62 -5.14 -11.49 -8.04
CA ASP A 62 -4.07 -10.75 -8.72
C ASP A 62 -4.28 -9.24 -8.55
N SER A 63 -4.35 -8.82 -7.28
CA SER A 63 -4.51 -7.43 -6.88
C SER A 63 -3.74 -7.14 -5.61
N PHE A 64 -3.55 -5.85 -5.32
CA PHE A 64 -2.91 -5.40 -4.11
C PHE A 64 -3.60 -4.16 -3.56
N THR A 65 -3.32 -3.84 -2.30
CA THR A 65 -3.67 -2.57 -1.68
C THR A 65 -2.42 -1.85 -1.21
N ILE A 66 -2.57 -0.56 -0.98
CA ILE A 66 -1.63 0.26 -0.24
C ILE A 66 -2.42 0.87 0.91
N ASP A 67 -1.97 0.62 2.13
CA ASP A 67 -2.50 1.27 3.31
C ASP A 67 -1.53 2.39 3.73
N ILE A 68 -2.06 3.53 4.13
CA ILE A 68 -1.29 4.70 4.57
C ILE A 68 -1.77 5.14 5.95
N GLY A 69 -0.84 5.60 6.77
CA GLY A 69 -1.13 5.86 8.16
C GLY A 69 -0.01 6.58 8.89
N TRP A 70 -0.15 6.72 10.19
CA TRP A 70 0.88 7.31 11.04
C TRP A 70 0.98 6.61 12.40
N SER A 71 2.09 6.85 13.08
CA SER A 71 2.24 6.59 14.52
C SER A 71 2.98 7.75 15.18
N ARG A 72 2.47 8.19 16.33
CA ARG A 72 3.11 9.13 17.25
C ARG A 72 4.02 8.45 18.27
N LEU A 73 3.95 7.13 18.35
CA LEU A 73 4.64 6.32 19.36
C LEU A 73 6.06 5.91 18.94
N GLY A 74 6.56 6.44 17.82
CA GLY A 74 7.91 6.14 17.31
C GLY A 74 8.11 4.69 16.83
N ARG A 75 7.01 3.94 16.64
CA ARG A 75 7.02 2.54 16.19
C ARG A 75 6.06 2.32 15.03
N PHE A 76 6.08 1.10 14.48
CA PHE A 76 5.05 0.68 13.53
C PHE A 76 3.68 0.71 14.23
N PRO A 77 2.60 1.17 13.57
CA PRO A 77 1.30 1.24 14.23
C PRO A 77 0.77 -0.17 14.52
N GLU A 78 0.30 -0.38 15.75
CA GLU A 78 -0.13 -1.68 16.28
C GLU A 78 -1.64 -1.70 16.47
N LEU A 79 -2.35 -1.42 15.37
CA LEU A 79 -3.81 -1.45 15.33
C LEU A 79 -4.31 -2.85 14.93
N GLY A 80 -5.32 -3.33 15.64
CA GLY A 80 -5.93 -4.66 15.49
C GLY A 80 -6.31 -5.07 14.06
N MET A 81 -6.59 -4.10 13.20
CA MET A 81 -7.06 -4.27 11.83
C MET A 81 -6.47 -3.18 10.92
N ARG A 82 -6.14 -3.54 9.68
CA ARG A 82 -5.74 -2.60 8.62
C ARG A 82 -6.64 -2.74 7.37
N PRO A 83 -7.26 -1.65 6.88
CA PRO A 83 -7.29 -0.31 7.50
C PRO A 83 -8.01 -0.32 8.86
N SER A 84 -7.70 0.64 9.71
CA SER A 84 -8.26 0.76 11.06
C SER A 84 -9.44 1.74 11.14
N ALA A 85 -9.64 2.54 10.09
CA ALA A 85 -10.72 3.51 9.96
C ALA A 85 -11.08 3.69 8.49
N LEU A 86 -12.34 4.06 8.24
CA LEU A 86 -12.74 4.67 6.97
C LEU A 86 -12.20 6.10 6.91
N VAL A 87 -11.92 6.62 5.72
CA VAL A 87 -11.36 7.96 5.53
C VAL A 87 -12.28 9.03 6.16
N ALA A 88 -13.60 8.86 6.05
CA ALA A 88 -14.59 9.77 6.61
C ALA A 88 -14.60 9.84 8.16
N GLU A 89 -14.02 8.83 8.83
CA GLU A 89 -14.02 8.71 10.29
C GLU A 89 -12.65 9.03 10.91
N VAL A 90 -11.71 9.54 10.11
CA VAL A 90 -10.35 9.83 10.56
C VAL A 90 -10.35 10.96 11.59
N ASP A 91 -9.78 10.66 12.74
CA ASP A 91 -9.44 11.63 13.78
C ASP A 91 -7.91 11.81 13.81
N PHE A 92 -7.44 12.97 13.35
CA PHE A 92 -6.02 13.32 13.27
C PHE A 92 -5.34 13.51 14.64
N GLY A 93 -6.12 13.61 15.71
CA GLY A 93 -5.64 13.67 17.09
C GLY A 93 -5.19 12.32 17.64
N ARG A 94 -5.54 11.20 16.98
CA ARG A 94 -5.14 9.85 17.43
C ARG A 94 -3.64 9.62 17.31
N ASP A 95 -3.12 8.80 18.21
CA ASP A 95 -1.71 8.37 18.18
C ASP A 95 -1.38 7.57 16.92
N GLU A 96 -2.32 6.77 16.46
CA GLU A 96 -2.13 5.84 15.34
C GLU A 96 -3.38 5.80 14.45
N CYS A 97 -3.16 5.67 13.13
CA CYS A 97 -4.23 5.53 12.16
C CYS A 97 -3.73 4.74 10.95
N TRP A 98 -4.63 3.95 10.35
CA TRP A 98 -4.49 3.35 9.03
C TRP A 98 -5.75 3.58 8.21
N VAL A 99 -5.57 4.09 6.99
CA VAL A 99 -6.60 4.15 5.95
C VAL A 99 -6.09 3.49 4.69
N ARG A 100 -6.99 3.08 3.80
CA ARG A 100 -6.60 2.56 2.49
C ARG A 100 -6.39 3.71 1.51
N LEU A 101 -5.27 3.70 0.82
CA LEU A 101 -4.94 4.75 -0.16
C LEU A 101 -5.94 4.78 -1.34
N GLY A 102 -6.51 3.62 -1.71
CA GLY A 102 -7.56 3.55 -2.74
C GLY A 102 -8.79 4.37 -2.39
N GLU A 103 -9.25 4.25 -1.14
CA GLU A 103 -10.37 5.03 -0.59
C GLU A 103 -10.01 6.52 -0.52
N LEU A 104 -8.79 6.83 -0.08
CA LEU A 104 -8.32 8.22 -0.03
C LEU A 104 -8.27 8.89 -1.41
N ALA A 105 -7.92 8.14 -2.46
CA ALA A 105 -7.79 8.66 -3.81
C ALA A 105 -9.12 8.75 -4.57
N THR A 106 -10.07 7.86 -4.28
CA THR A 106 -11.29 7.71 -5.10
C THR A 106 -12.60 7.90 -4.34
N GLY A 107 -12.57 7.91 -3.02
CA GLY A 107 -13.75 7.86 -2.15
C GLY A 107 -14.35 6.46 -2.00
N GLU A 108 -13.79 5.44 -2.67
CA GLU A 108 -14.24 4.06 -2.63
C GLU A 108 -13.12 3.11 -2.19
N ASP A 109 -13.46 2.08 -1.42
CA ASP A 109 -12.49 1.03 -1.06
C ASP A 109 -12.14 0.17 -2.30
N ILE A 110 -11.09 0.59 -3.01
CA ILE A 110 -10.59 -0.09 -4.21
C ILE A 110 -9.27 -0.83 -3.98
N CYS A 111 -9.11 -1.91 -4.73
CA CYS A 111 -7.84 -2.61 -4.92
C CYS A 111 -7.25 -2.28 -6.30
N TRP A 112 -5.93 -2.28 -6.42
CA TRP A 112 -5.26 -2.20 -7.72
C TRP A 112 -5.22 -3.59 -8.35
N GLU A 113 -6.09 -3.81 -9.34
CA GLU A 113 -6.18 -5.06 -10.09
C GLU A 113 -5.07 -5.14 -11.17
N VAL A 114 -4.24 -6.19 -11.10
CA VAL A 114 -3.15 -6.47 -12.07
C VAL A 114 -3.59 -7.48 -13.12
N GLY A 115 -4.46 -8.41 -12.73
CA GLY A 115 -4.95 -9.50 -13.58
C GLY A 115 -6.44 -9.36 -13.92
N THR A 116 -7.00 -10.44 -14.46
CA THR A 116 -8.44 -10.56 -14.79
C THR A 116 -9.35 -10.64 -13.55
N GLY A 117 -8.82 -10.41 -12.35
CA GLY A 117 -9.55 -10.51 -11.09
C GLY A 117 -9.97 -11.94 -10.73
N VAL A 118 -11.23 -12.10 -10.33
CA VAL A 118 -11.84 -13.40 -10.03
C VAL A 118 -12.20 -14.11 -11.32
N ALA A 119 -11.85 -15.39 -11.46
CA ALA A 119 -12.25 -16.18 -12.62
C ALA A 119 -13.78 -16.24 -12.78
N ARG A 120 -14.27 -15.84 -13.95
CA ARG A 120 -15.71 -15.88 -14.30
C ARG A 120 -16.01 -16.92 -15.37
N SER A 121 -14.99 -17.55 -15.93
CA SER A 121 -15.08 -18.53 -17.00
C SER A 121 -14.00 -19.62 -16.87
N MET A 122 -14.20 -20.73 -17.59
CA MET A 122 -13.16 -21.77 -17.75
C MET A 122 -11.87 -21.23 -18.36
N ALA A 123 -11.97 -20.25 -19.27
CA ALA A 123 -10.80 -19.59 -19.86
C ALA A 123 -10.00 -18.81 -18.80
N ASP A 124 -10.69 -18.14 -17.86
CA ASP A 124 -10.03 -17.43 -16.77
C ASP A 124 -9.31 -18.41 -15.83
N LEU A 125 -9.96 -19.53 -15.48
CA LEU A 125 -9.35 -20.58 -14.68
C LEU A 125 -8.09 -21.12 -15.36
N GLN A 126 -8.13 -21.35 -16.67
CA GLN A 126 -6.98 -21.82 -17.44
C GLN A 126 -5.86 -20.76 -17.50
N ALA A 127 -6.22 -19.48 -17.64
CA ALA A 127 -5.26 -18.38 -17.60
C ALA A 127 -4.61 -18.18 -16.22
N MET A 128 -5.29 -18.57 -15.13
CA MET A 128 -4.76 -18.51 -13.77
C MET A 128 -3.72 -19.59 -13.48
N VAL A 129 -3.85 -20.77 -14.09
CA VAL A 129 -2.89 -21.89 -13.93
C VAL A 129 -1.76 -21.87 -14.96
N THR A 130 -1.91 -21.11 -16.04
CA THR A 130 -0.87 -20.99 -17.07
C THR A 130 0.34 -20.24 -16.49
N PRO A 131 1.56 -20.80 -16.62
CA PRO A 131 2.78 -20.11 -16.20
C PRO A 131 2.88 -18.74 -16.84
N LEU A 132 3.10 -17.73 -16.01
CA LEU A 132 3.26 -16.35 -16.45
C LEU A 132 4.74 -16.03 -16.54
N ASP A 133 5.19 -15.58 -17.70
CA ASP A 133 6.57 -15.12 -17.86
C ASP A 133 6.79 -13.75 -17.21
N ALA A 134 8.06 -13.44 -16.91
CA ALA A 134 8.42 -12.22 -16.20
C ALA A 134 8.13 -10.94 -17.01
N ALA A 135 8.19 -10.98 -18.34
CA ALA A 135 7.95 -9.81 -19.18
C ALA A 135 6.45 -9.45 -19.19
N THR A 136 5.58 -10.45 -19.34
CA THR A 136 4.12 -10.28 -19.23
C THR A 136 3.73 -9.85 -17.81
N ALA A 137 4.35 -10.42 -16.78
CA ALA A 137 4.14 -9.99 -15.40
C ALA A 137 4.49 -8.50 -15.21
N ARG A 138 5.63 -8.07 -15.74
CA ARG A 138 6.08 -6.68 -15.69
C ARG A 138 5.14 -5.74 -16.43
N ALA A 139 4.74 -6.07 -17.65
CA ALA A 139 3.85 -5.24 -18.45
C ALA A 139 2.49 -4.99 -17.77
N ARG A 140 1.99 -5.94 -16.98
CA ARG A 140 0.72 -5.82 -16.25
C ARG A 140 0.85 -5.10 -14.91
N VAL A 141 1.92 -5.37 -14.17
CA VAL A 141 2.09 -4.81 -12.82
C VAL A 141 2.49 -3.34 -12.86
N LEU A 142 3.36 -2.93 -13.78
CA LEU A 142 3.95 -1.59 -13.76
C LEU A 142 2.90 -0.47 -13.80
N PRO A 143 1.91 -0.48 -14.71
CA PRO A 143 0.91 0.60 -14.74
C PRO A 143 0.11 0.71 -13.45
N CYS A 144 -0.18 -0.43 -12.79
CA CYS A 144 -0.88 -0.44 -11.51
C CYS A 144 -0.03 0.17 -10.39
N VAL A 145 1.28 -0.14 -10.35
CA VAL A 145 2.22 0.44 -9.39
C VAL A 145 2.39 1.94 -9.62
N GLU A 146 2.54 2.36 -10.88
CA GLU A 146 2.63 3.77 -11.25
C GLU A 146 1.38 4.54 -10.81
N GLY A 147 0.19 3.99 -11.06
CA GLY A 147 -1.08 4.57 -10.59
C GLY A 147 -1.17 4.65 -9.06
N ALA A 148 -0.72 3.62 -8.35
CA ALA A 148 -0.72 3.60 -6.89
C ALA A 148 0.26 4.63 -6.30
N LEU A 149 1.45 4.79 -6.89
CA LEU A 149 2.44 5.79 -6.47
C LEU A 149 1.99 7.22 -6.79
N ALA A 150 1.35 7.44 -7.95
CA ALA A 150 0.74 8.71 -8.27
C ALA A 150 -0.37 9.08 -7.26
N ALA A 151 -1.19 8.10 -6.86
CA ALA A 151 -2.20 8.30 -5.82
C ALA A 151 -1.57 8.62 -4.45
N LEU A 152 -0.48 7.93 -4.08
CA LEU A 152 0.27 8.20 -2.86
C LEU A 152 0.78 9.64 -2.85
N GLN A 153 1.39 10.07 -3.95
CA GLN A 153 1.93 11.42 -4.10
C GLN A 153 0.83 12.50 -4.07
N ALA A 154 -0.30 12.27 -4.75
CA ALA A 154 -1.36 13.27 -4.87
C ALA A 154 -2.23 13.37 -3.60
N HIS A 155 -2.54 12.23 -2.97
CA HIS A 155 -3.52 12.16 -1.89
C HIS A 155 -2.89 11.77 -0.56
N GLY A 156 -2.03 10.75 -0.55
CA GLY A 156 -1.39 10.26 0.66
C GLY A 156 -0.49 11.30 1.33
N GLU A 157 0.27 12.06 0.52
CA GLU A 157 1.11 13.15 1.00
C GLU A 157 0.32 14.25 1.70
N ALA A 158 -0.78 14.69 1.09
CA ALA A 158 -1.67 15.70 1.66
C ALA A 158 -2.33 15.23 2.96
N PHE A 159 -2.74 13.96 3.00
CA PHE A 159 -3.32 13.32 4.19
C PHE A 159 -2.34 13.27 5.37
N LEU A 160 -1.08 12.88 5.11
CA LEU A 160 -0.05 12.85 6.15
C LEU A 160 0.39 14.24 6.60
N ALA A 161 0.38 15.22 5.69
CA ALA A 161 0.62 16.62 6.05
C ALA A 161 -0.46 17.15 7.00
N GLU A 162 -1.72 16.75 6.83
CA GLU A 162 -2.80 17.11 7.74
C GLU A 162 -2.61 16.49 9.13
N ALA A 163 -2.22 15.21 9.21
CA ALA A 163 -1.90 14.55 10.47
C ALA A 163 -0.73 15.24 11.21
N ALA A 164 0.26 15.73 10.46
CA ALA A 164 1.41 16.46 11.01
C ALA A 164 1.00 17.80 11.63
N ARG A 165 0.04 18.52 11.04
CA ARG A 165 -0.48 19.78 11.59
C ARG A 165 -1.14 19.61 12.96
N HIS A 166 -1.84 18.49 13.17
CA HIS A 166 -2.66 18.24 14.37
C HIS A 166 -1.89 17.76 15.60
N GLY A 167 -0.58 17.49 15.52
CA GLY A 167 0.20 17.13 16.71
C GLY A 167 1.43 17.99 16.92
N ALA A 168 1.42 19.21 16.37
CA ALA A 168 2.36 20.27 16.68
C ALA A 168 1.83 21.22 17.78
N GLU A 169 0.62 20.97 18.29
CA GLU A 169 0.00 21.65 19.44
C GLU A 169 0.19 20.84 20.73
#